data_AF-A0A947DAV1-F1
#
_entry.id   AF-A0A947DAV1-F1
#
_cell.length_a   1.000
_cell.length_b   1.000
_cell.length_c   1.000
_cell.angle_alpha   90.00
_cell.angle_beta   90.00
_cell.angle_gamma   90.00
#
_symmetry.space_group_name_H-M   'P 1'
#
loop_
_entity.id
_entity.type
_entity.pdbx_description
1 polymer ?
#
loop_
_entity_poly.entity_id
_entity_poly.type
_entity_poly.pdbx_seq_one_letter_code
_entity_poly.pdbx_strand_id
1 'polypeptide(L)'
;MAALSDNPKDLQRYILQDQQPVVCNDEATWRTFMNDGNNLLVANDPAGNFQVITVFLGFNYGNTEKPKFFQTTCLGADSEKHPHYTATWEKATLRHRCSIKCGEILTDFEAERAAGIDRSWEFIDCTIVPGEMQFILKSEADALKAMPQDKKHWKRRGRMIVFCFDV
;
A
#
# COMPACT_ATOMS: atom_id res chain seq x y z
N MET A 1 -31.12 35.81 -5.20
CA MET A 1 -30.39 35.18 -6.32
C MET A 1 -28.91 35.30 -6.03
N ALA A 2 -28.30 34.26 -5.46
CA ALA A 2 -26.85 34.19 -5.32
C ALA A 2 -26.30 33.52 -6.59
N ALA A 3 -25.45 34.24 -7.32
CA ALA A 3 -24.74 33.69 -8.46
C ALA A 3 -23.80 32.58 -7.95
N LEU A 4 -24.08 31.34 -8.33
CA LEU A 4 -23.13 30.25 -8.27
C LEU A 4 -22.00 30.62 -9.23
N SER A 5 -20.84 31.01 -8.70
CA SER A 5 -19.65 31.17 -9.53
C SER A 5 -19.20 29.77 -9.96
N ASP A 6 -19.59 29.38 -11.17
CA ASP A 6 -18.93 28.34 -11.96
C ASP A 6 -17.53 28.82 -12.33
N ASN A 7 -16.61 28.81 -11.37
CA ASN A 7 -15.19 28.71 -11.72
C ASN A 7 -14.86 27.22 -11.71
N PRO A 8 -14.40 26.63 -12.83
CA PRO A 8 -13.74 25.34 -12.74
C PRO A 8 -12.62 25.55 -11.72
N LYS A 9 -12.59 24.74 -10.66
CA LYS A 9 -11.44 24.76 -9.74
C LYS A 9 -10.22 24.56 -10.63
N ASP A 10 -9.46 25.62 -10.90
CA ASP A 10 -8.18 25.51 -11.56
C ASP A 10 -7.37 24.55 -10.69
N LEU A 11 -7.28 23.31 -11.17
CA LEU A 11 -6.53 22.27 -10.48
C LEU A 11 -5.10 22.75 -10.52
N GLN A 12 -4.63 23.26 -9.37
CA GLN A 12 -3.27 23.73 -9.21
C GLN A 12 -2.32 22.67 -9.78
N ARG A 13 -1.49 23.11 -10.72
CA ARG A 13 -0.53 22.27 -11.43
C ARG A 13 0.76 22.16 -10.62
N TYR A 14 1.34 20.98 -10.63
CA TYR A 14 2.59 20.66 -9.94
C TYR A 14 3.54 19.93 -10.88
N ILE A 15 4.83 20.15 -10.68
CA ILE A 15 5.94 19.37 -11.26
C ILE A 15 6.78 18.79 -10.11
N LEU A 16 7.67 17.83 -10.40
CA LEU A 16 8.66 17.39 -9.42
C LEU A 16 9.96 18.15 -9.59
N GLN A 17 10.49 18.64 -8.48
CA GLN A 17 11.86 19.15 -8.36
C GLN A 17 12.48 18.50 -7.13
N ASP A 18 13.63 17.84 -7.28
CA ASP A 18 14.29 17.11 -6.20
C ASP A 18 13.34 16.20 -5.42
N GLN A 19 12.51 15.45 -6.15
CA GLN A 19 11.49 14.54 -5.61
C GLN A 19 10.37 15.22 -4.81
N GLN A 20 10.27 16.55 -4.81
CA GLN A 20 9.20 17.30 -4.14
C GLN A 20 8.20 17.88 -5.15
N PRO A 21 6.89 17.77 -4.89
CA PRO A 21 5.88 18.46 -5.69
C PRO A 21 5.98 19.97 -5.50
N VAL A 22 6.28 20.70 -6.58
CA VAL A 22 6.38 22.16 -6.60
C VAL A 22 5.31 22.73 -7.52
N VAL A 23 4.68 23.82 -7.09
CA VAL A 23 3.67 24.54 -7.87
C VAL A 23 4.27 25.02 -9.20
N CYS A 24 3.60 24.72 -10.30
CA CYS A 24 3.95 25.18 -11.63
C CYS A 24 2.85 26.10 -12.18
N ASN A 25 3.16 27.39 -12.29
CA ASN A 25 2.20 28.38 -12.80
C ASN A 25 2.21 28.49 -14.34
N ASP A 26 3.28 28.01 -14.99
CA ASP A 26 3.37 28.00 -16.45
C ASP A 26 2.80 26.70 -17.04
N GLU A 27 1.73 26.84 -17.84
CA GLU A 27 1.07 25.70 -18.47
C GLU A 27 1.98 24.98 -19.47
N ALA A 28 2.80 25.71 -20.22
CA ALA A 28 3.66 25.13 -21.25
C ALA A 28 4.75 24.25 -20.62
N THR A 29 5.39 24.74 -19.56
CA THR A 29 6.34 23.98 -18.74
C THR A 29 5.68 22.74 -18.14
N TRP A 30 4.49 22.90 -17.54
CA TRP A 30 3.77 21.77 -16.95
C TRP A 30 3.41 20.71 -18.00
N ARG A 31 2.87 21.10 -19.16
CA ARG A 31 2.56 20.16 -20.26
C ARG A 31 3.80 19.43 -20.76
N THR A 32 4.91 20.14 -20.91
CA THR A 32 6.19 19.55 -21.33
C THR A 32 6.67 18.53 -20.31
N PHE A 33 6.59 18.87 -19.01
CA PHE A 33 6.95 17.98 -17.93
C PHE A 33 6.08 16.71 -17.92
N MET A 34 4.75 16.84 -18.05
CA MET A 34 3.81 15.72 -18.02
C MET A 34 3.85 14.81 -19.26
N ASN A 35 4.35 15.32 -20.39
CA ASN A 35 4.48 14.53 -21.61
C ASN A 35 5.72 13.61 -21.61
N ASP A 36 6.64 13.79 -20.66
CA ASP A 36 7.78 12.91 -20.48
C ASP A 36 7.48 11.89 -19.37
N GLY A 37 7.30 10.62 -19.78
CA GLY A 37 7.00 9.54 -18.85
C GLY A 37 8.07 9.33 -17.77
N ASN A 38 9.33 9.71 -18.02
CA ASN A 38 10.40 9.59 -17.04
C ASN A 38 10.24 10.58 -15.87
N ASN A 39 9.58 11.71 -16.11
CA ASN A 39 9.27 12.68 -15.06
C ASN A 39 8.15 12.21 -14.14
N LEU A 40 7.28 11.32 -14.62
CA LEU A 40 6.13 10.82 -13.90
C LEU A 40 6.40 9.52 -13.17
N LEU A 41 7.26 8.67 -13.74
CA LEU A 41 7.54 7.35 -13.20
C LEU A 41 8.43 7.45 -11.95
N VAL A 42 7.87 7.10 -10.80
CA VAL A 42 8.63 7.03 -9.54
C VAL A 42 9.32 5.67 -9.42
N ALA A 43 8.58 4.59 -9.66
CA ALA A 43 9.06 3.22 -9.59
C ALA A 43 8.14 2.27 -10.37
N ASN A 44 8.69 1.17 -10.85
CA ASN A 44 7.98 0.18 -11.67
C ASN A 44 8.67 -1.17 -11.55
N ASP A 45 8.12 -2.05 -10.73
CA ASP A 45 8.80 -3.27 -10.31
C ASP A 45 7.83 -4.47 -10.32
N PRO A 46 8.29 -5.65 -10.78
CA PRO A 46 7.52 -6.88 -10.65
C PRO A 46 7.39 -7.28 -9.18
N ALA A 47 6.28 -7.91 -8.83
CA ALA A 47 5.96 -8.37 -7.49
C ALA A 47 5.29 -9.75 -7.54
N GLY A 48 6.10 -10.78 -7.79
CA GLY A 48 5.61 -12.13 -8.08
C GLY A 48 4.76 -12.15 -9.36
N ASN A 49 3.48 -12.52 -9.25
CA ASN A 49 2.53 -12.54 -10.37
C ASN A 49 1.95 -11.14 -10.71
N PHE A 50 2.33 -10.10 -9.97
CA PHE A 50 1.78 -8.75 -10.10
C PHE A 50 2.84 -7.75 -10.59
N GLN A 51 2.38 -6.56 -11.00
CA GLN A 51 3.27 -5.43 -11.33
C GLN A 51 2.89 -4.24 -10.46
N VAL A 52 3.85 -3.66 -9.74
CA VAL A 52 3.64 -2.46 -8.92
C VAL A 52 4.19 -1.26 -9.66
N ILE A 53 3.36 -0.24 -9.85
CA ILE A 53 3.70 1.02 -10.51
C ILE A 53 3.41 2.16 -9.55
N THR A 54 4.36 3.06 -9.37
CA THR A 54 4.15 4.31 -8.66
C THR A 54 4.43 5.48 -9.58
N VAL A 55 3.49 6.42 -9.66
CA VAL A 55 3.58 7.61 -10.51
C VAL A 55 3.29 8.89 -9.74
N PHE A 56 3.86 9.98 -10.21
CA PHE A 56 3.46 11.34 -9.88
C PHE A 56 2.32 11.82 -10.79
N LEU A 57 1.34 12.50 -10.21
CA LEU A 57 0.07 12.82 -10.88
C LEU A 57 0.06 14.19 -11.57
N GLY A 58 1.00 15.09 -11.24
CA GLY A 58 0.99 16.47 -11.75
C GLY A 58 -0.07 17.38 -11.14
N PHE A 59 -0.95 16.85 -10.30
CA PHE A 59 -2.04 17.57 -9.61
C PHE A 59 -2.22 17.06 -8.18
N ASN A 60 -2.83 17.88 -7.32
CA ASN A 60 -3.31 17.42 -6.02
C ASN A 60 -4.71 16.77 -6.14
N TYR A 61 -4.78 15.44 -6.14
CA TYR A 61 -6.05 14.68 -6.13
C TYR A 61 -6.76 14.67 -4.76
N GLY A 62 -6.18 15.33 -3.76
CA GLY A 62 -6.71 15.45 -2.41
C GLY A 62 -7.21 16.85 -2.13
N ASN A 63 -6.85 17.37 -0.95
CA ASN A 63 -7.05 18.76 -0.58
C ASN A 63 -5.76 19.31 0.05
N THR A 64 -5.77 20.58 0.46
CA THR A 64 -4.60 21.24 1.02
C THR A 64 -4.10 20.60 2.32
N GLU A 65 -5.01 20.03 3.12
CA GLU A 65 -4.67 19.37 4.40
C GLU A 65 -4.21 17.93 4.21
N LYS A 66 -4.71 17.25 3.18
CA LYS A 66 -4.46 15.85 2.86
C LYS A 66 -4.11 15.72 1.37
N PRO A 67 -2.91 16.20 0.97
CA PRO A 67 -2.51 16.18 -0.42
C PRO A 67 -2.32 14.75 -0.95
N LYS A 68 -2.62 14.57 -2.24
CA LYS A 68 -2.45 13.32 -2.98
C LYS A 68 -1.75 13.62 -4.29
N PHE A 69 -0.44 13.46 -4.30
CA PHE A 69 0.41 13.77 -5.46
C PHE A 69 0.94 12.53 -6.17
N PHE A 70 1.01 11.42 -5.43
CA PHE A 70 1.56 10.17 -5.93
C PHE A 70 0.50 9.08 -5.86
N GLN A 71 0.49 8.22 -6.85
CA GLN A 71 -0.40 7.06 -6.94
C GLN A 71 0.45 5.79 -7.05
N THR A 72 0.15 4.79 -6.23
CA THR A 72 0.70 3.43 -6.32
C THR A 72 -0.43 2.47 -6.71
N THR A 73 -0.21 1.75 -7.80
CA THR A 73 -1.14 0.75 -8.34
C THR A 73 -0.41 -0.58 -8.45
N CYS A 74 -1.03 -1.65 -7.95
CA CYS A 74 -0.63 -3.03 -8.22
C CYS A 74 -1.57 -3.61 -9.27
N LEU A 75 -1.05 -3.84 -10.48
CA LEU A 75 -1.79 -4.41 -11.60
C LEU A 75 -2.01 -5.91 -11.38
N GLY A 76 -3.19 -6.41 -11.76
CA GLY A 76 -3.60 -7.79 -11.48
C GLY A 76 -4.16 -8.00 -10.07
N ALA A 77 -4.30 -6.94 -9.27
CA ALA A 77 -4.90 -6.97 -7.93
C ALA A 77 -6.02 -5.92 -7.79
N ASP A 78 -6.78 -5.98 -6.70
CA ASP A 78 -7.90 -5.03 -6.43
C ASP A 78 -7.48 -3.55 -6.46
N SER A 79 -6.20 -3.27 -6.18
CA SER A 79 -5.67 -1.90 -6.22
C SER A 79 -5.67 -1.27 -7.61
N GLU A 80 -5.89 -2.04 -8.67
CA GLU A 80 -6.12 -1.51 -10.02
C GLU A 80 -7.40 -0.67 -10.08
N LYS A 81 -8.44 -1.07 -9.34
CA LYS A 81 -9.68 -0.30 -9.16
C LYS A 81 -9.59 0.72 -8.02
N HIS A 82 -8.71 0.45 -7.05
CA HIS A 82 -8.58 1.23 -5.82
C HIS A 82 -7.11 1.56 -5.53
N PRO A 83 -6.49 2.47 -6.30
CA PRO A 83 -5.08 2.77 -6.14
C PRO A 83 -4.82 3.53 -4.83
N HIS A 84 -3.59 3.42 -4.33
CA HIS A 84 -3.17 4.08 -3.11
C HIS A 84 -2.54 5.43 -3.41
N TYR A 85 -3.02 6.46 -2.73
CA TYR A 85 -2.51 7.82 -2.88
C TYR A 85 -1.65 8.23 -1.70
N THR A 86 -0.55 8.94 -1.97
CA THR A 86 0.34 9.50 -0.95
C THR A 86 0.73 10.94 -1.25
N ALA A 87 1.12 11.64 -0.20
CA ALA A 87 1.43 13.07 -0.23
C ALA A 87 2.89 13.37 -0.61
N THR A 88 3.83 12.49 -0.25
CA THR A 88 5.27 12.76 -0.39
C THR A 88 5.94 11.61 -1.10
N TRP A 89 7.09 11.89 -1.72
CA TRP A 89 7.88 10.88 -2.42
C TRP A 89 8.30 9.74 -1.51
N GLU A 90 8.74 10.03 -0.29
CA GLU A 90 9.20 9.03 0.67
C GLU A 90 8.05 8.07 1.04
N LYS A 91 6.84 8.60 1.24
CA LYS A 91 5.65 7.78 1.48
C LYS A 91 5.28 6.96 0.24
N ALA A 92 5.43 7.52 -0.95
CA ALA A 92 5.18 6.82 -2.21
C ALA A 92 6.16 5.65 -2.39
N THR A 93 7.46 5.87 -2.20
CA THR A 93 8.50 4.83 -2.26
C THR A 93 8.30 3.76 -1.19
N LEU A 94 7.97 4.16 0.05
CA LEU A 94 7.67 3.18 1.10
C LEU A 94 6.45 2.34 0.73
N ARG A 95 5.37 2.97 0.25
CA ARG A 95 4.17 2.25 -0.20
C ARG A 95 4.49 1.29 -1.34
N HIS A 96 5.29 1.72 -2.30
CA HIS A 96 5.75 0.89 -3.42
C HIS A 96 6.45 -0.37 -2.92
N ARG A 97 7.45 -0.24 -2.04
CA ARG A 97 8.18 -1.37 -1.46
C ARG A 97 7.26 -2.32 -0.67
N CYS A 98 6.33 -1.78 0.12
CA CYS A 98 5.33 -2.60 0.81
C CYS A 98 4.45 -3.38 -0.18
N SER A 99 4.01 -2.73 -1.26
CA SER A 99 3.19 -3.36 -2.30
C SER A 99 3.94 -4.48 -3.03
N ILE A 100 5.23 -4.30 -3.34
CA ILE A 100 6.06 -5.37 -3.88
C ILE A 100 6.05 -6.57 -2.92
N LYS A 101 6.35 -6.31 -1.64
CA LYS A 101 6.46 -7.40 -0.68
C LYS A 101 5.14 -8.15 -0.49
N CYS A 102 4.02 -7.44 -0.50
CA CYS A 102 2.70 -8.06 -0.47
C CYS A 102 2.43 -8.92 -1.71
N GLY A 103 2.77 -8.44 -2.92
CA GLY A 103 2.60 -9.20 -4.16
C GLY A 103 3.43 -10.49 -4.18
N GLU A 104 4.68 -10.43 -3.72
CA GLU A 104 5.52 -11.62 -3.54
C GLU A 104 4.89 -12.63 -2.58
N ILE A 105 4.45 -12.19 -1.40
CA ILE A 105 3.84 -13.07 -0.39
C ILE A 105 2.56 -13.73 -0.91
N LEU A 106 1.72 -12.98 -1.63
CA LEU A 106 0.50 -13.54 -2.23
C LEU A 106 0.83 -14.58 -3.31
N THR A 107 1.87 -14.34 -4.10
CA THR A 107 2.33 -15.29 -5.12
C THR A 107 2.86 -16.57 -4.48
N ASP A 108 3.67 -16.46 -3.42
CA ASP A 108 4.16 -17.61 -2.66
C ASP A 108 2.99 -18.39 -2.05
N PHE A 109 2.00 -17.70 -1.48
CA PHE A 109 0.82 -18.32 -0.89
C PHE A 109 -0.02 -19.09 -1.94
N GLU A 110 -0.19 -18.55 -3.14
CA GLU A 110 -0.86 -19.25 -4.25
C GLU A 110 -0.08 -20.50 -4.68
N ALA A 111 1.24 -20.40 -4.81
CA ALA A 111 2.09 -21.53 -5.16
C ALA A 111 2.05 -22.64 -4.10
N GLU A 112 2.10 -22.28 -2.82
CA GLU A 112 1.95 -23.21 -1.70
C GLU A 112 0.58 -23.89 -1.72
N ARG A 113 -0.49 -23.13 -1.91
CA ARG A 113 -1.85 -23.67 -2.02
C ARG A 113 -1.96 -24.65 -3.20
N ALA A 114 -1.38 -24.33 -4.36
CA ALA A 114 -1.35 -25.21 -5.52
C ALA A 114 -0.54 -26.50 -5.27
N ALA A 115 0.50 -26.43 -4.44
CA ALA A 115 1.28 -27.58 -3.97
C ALA A 115 0.58 -28.39 -2.85
N GLY A 116 -0.64 -28.01 -2.46
CA GLY A 116 -1.39 -28.66 -1.37
C GLY A 116 -0.87 -28.29 0.03
N ILE A 117 -0.02 -27.27 0.15
CA ILE A 117 0.46 -26.75 1.43
C ILE A 117 -0.56 -25.75 1.95
N ASP A 118 -1.39 -26.20 2.90
CA ASP A 118 -2.37 -25.34 3.56
C ASP A 118 -1.80 -24.79 4.88
N ARG A 119 -1.38 -23.52 4.85
CA ARG A 119 -0.96 -22.75 6.02
C ARG A 119 -2.12 -22.00 6.70
N SER A 120 -3.35 -22.14 6.21
CA SER A 120 -4.50 -21.56 6.88
C SER A 120 -4.70 -22.22 8.24
N TRP A 121 -5.19 -21.43 9.19
CA TRP A 121 -5.56 -21.90 10.50
C TRP A 121 -6.81 -21.17 10.94
N GLU A 122 -7.67 -21.92 11.61
CA GLU A 122 -8.90 -21.39 12.18
C GLU A 122 -8.66 -21.07 13.66
N PHE A 123 -9.12 -19.90 14.08
CA PHE A 123 -9.26 -19.57 15.50
C PHE A 123 -10.72 -19.60 15.91
N ILE A 124 -10.95 -20.00 17.16
CA ILE A 124 -12.25 -19.95 17.82
C ILE A 124 -12.60 -18.50 18.14
N ASP A 125 -11.61 -17.72 18.57
CA ASP A 125 -11.82 -16.35 19.02
C ASP A 125 -10.56 -15.50 18.81
N CYS A 126 -10.75 -14.18 18.70
CA CYS A 126 -9.70 -13.18 18.59
C CYS A 126 -9.96 -12.04 19.55
N THR A 127 -9.03 -11.83 20.49
CA THR A 127 -9.11 -10.75 21.47
C THR A 127 -7.97 -9.76 21.22
N ILE A 128 -8.30 -8.47 21.14
CA ILE A 128 -7.32 -7.39 21.07
C ILE A 128 -7.20 -6.77 22.46
N VAL A 129 -6.00 -6.79 23.01
CA VAL A 129 -5.64 -6.12 24.27
C VAL A 129 -4.51 -5.13 24.00
N PRO A 130 -4.24 -4.16 24.90
CA PRO A 130 -3.11 -3.25 24.71
C PRO A 130 -1.81 -4.02 24.43
N GLY A 131 -1.14 -3.70 23.32
CA GLY A 131 0.12 -4.32 22.92
C GLY A 131 0.04 -5.70 22.26
N GLU A 132 -1.14 -6.35 22.23
CA GLU A 132 -1.27 -7.72 21.71
C GLU A 132 -2.59 -7.98 20.97
N MET A 133 -2.49 -8.78 19.90
CA MET A 133 -3.64 -9.48 19.29
C MET A 133 -3.50 -10.97 19.58
N GLN A 134 -4.47 -11.51 20.28
CA GLN A 134 -4.47 -12.88 20.79
C GLN A 134 -5.50 -13.70 20.03
N PHE A 135 -5.05 -14.78 19.40
CA PHE A 135 -5.89 -15.71 18.68
C PHE A 135 -5.97 -17.03 19.44
N ILE A 136 -7.19 -17.47 19.75
CA ILE A 136 -7.45 -18.71 20.48
C ILE A 136 -7.77 -19.81 19.48
N LEU A 137 -6.95 -20.85 19.40
CA LEU A 137 -7.17 -21.99 18.51
C LEU A 137 -7.85 -23.15 19.23
N LYS A 138 -8.32 -24.14 18.45
CA LYS A 138 -9.00 -25.34 18.95
C LYS A 138 -8.14 -26.17 19.89
N SER A 139 -6.84 -26.28 19.60
CA SER A 139 -5.89 -27.04 20.41
C SER A 139 -4.47 -26.43 20.44
N GLU A 140 -3.61 -26.94 21.33
CA GLU A 140 -2.18 -26.57 21.31
C GLU A 140 -1.45 -27.07 20.07
N ALA A 141 -1.86 -28.22 19.52
CA ALA A 141 -1.30 -28.76 18.29
C ALA A 141 -1.59 -27.84 17.11
N ASP A 142 -2.80 -27.27 17.04
CA ASP A 142 -3.16 -26.29 16.02
C ASP A 142 -2.34 -25.01 16.18
N ALA A 143 -2.15 -24.53 17.43
CA ALA A 143 -1.32 -23.35 17.70
C ALA A 143 0.17 -23.58 17.36
N LEU A 144 0.67 -24.81 17.50
CA LEU A 144 2.01 -25.18 17.05
C LEU A 144 2.10 -25.19 15.52
N LYS A 145 1.11 -25.75 14.82
CA LYS A 145 1.04 -25.77 13.35
C LYS A 145 0.92 -24.37 12.76
N ALA A 146 0.12 -23.51 13.38
CA ALA A 146 -0.18 -22.17 12.91
C ALA A 146 0.91 -21.13 13.23
N MET A 147 1.93 -21.50 14.01
CA MET A 147 3.00 -20.59 14.40
C MET A 147 3.81 -20.14 13.17
N PRO A 148 3.96 -18.82 12.92
CA PRO A 148 4.79 -18.33 11.83
C PRO A 148 6.25 -18.76 11.96
N GLN A 149 6.93 -18.90 10.83
CA GLN A 149 8.37 -19.19 10.80
C GLN A 149 9.18 -18.03 11.39
N ASP A 150 8.84 -16.79 11.02
CA ASP A 150 9.37 -15.60 11.68
C ASP A 150 8.61 -15.33 12.99
N LYS A 151 9.29 -15.58 14.10
CA LYS A 151 8.74 -15.42 15.45
C LYS A 151 9.00 -14.04 16.05
N LYS A 152 9.58 -13.09 15.30
CA LYS A 152 10.00 -11.77 15.84
C LYS A 152 8.90 -11.05 16.62
N HIS A 153 7.67 -11.10 16.12
CA HIS A 153 6.49 -10.46 16.73
C HIS A 153 5.44 -11.48 17.19
N TRP A 154 5.76 -12.78 17.12
CA TRP A 154 4.79 -13.84 17.37
C TRP A 154 5.23 -14.68 18.57
N LYS A 155 4.31 -14.85 19.53
CA LYS A 155 4.48 -15.71 20.70
C LYS A 155 3.37 -16.77 20.74
N ARG A 156 3.64 -17.91 21.35
CA ARG A 156 2.64 -18.96 21.62
C ARG A 156 2.40 -19.08 23.12
N ARG A 157 1.14 -19.19 23.53
CA ARG A 157 0.71 -19.41 24.93
C ARG A 157 -0.32 -20.54 24.96
N GLY A 158 0.16 -21.79 25.09
CA GLY A 158 -0.69 -22.98 25.00
C GLY A 158 -1.37 -23.07 23.63
N ARG A 159 -2.71 -23.02 23.62
CA ARG A 159 -3.55 -23.00 22.41
C ARG A 159 -3.69 -21.62 21.76
N MET A 160 -2.99 -20.60 22.25
CA MET A 160 -3.06 -19.24 21.73
C MET A 160 -1.83 -18.88 20.92
N ILE A 161 -2.05 -18.17 19.81
CA ILE A 161 -1.02 -17.44 19.08
C ILE A 161 -1.21 -15.95 19.38
N VAL A 162 -0.13 -15.25 19.69
CA VAL A 162 -0.13 -13.86 20.10
C VAL A 162 0.77 -13.07 19.17
N PHE A 163 0.21 -12.08 18.49
CA PHE A 163 0.97 -11.06 17.78
C PHE A 163 1.20 -9.87 18.71
N CYS A 164 2.45 -9.55 18.99
CA CYS A 164 2.84 -8.41 19.83
C CYS A 164 3.10 -7.19 18.93
N PHE A 165 2.30 -6.13 19.13
CA PHE A 165 2.47 -4.85 18.44
C PHE A 165 3.66 -4.04 18.98
N ASP A 166 4.08 -4.36 20.20
CA ASP A 166 5.12 -3.62 20.92
C ASP A 166 6.52 -4.11 20.52
N VAL A 167 7.16 -3.33 19.64
CA VAL A 167 8.60 -3.01 19.69
C VAL A 167 8.72 -1.48 19.71
#